data_AF-A0A7C4MVL3-F1
#
_entry.id   AF-A0A7C4MVL3-F1
#
_cell.length_a   1.000
_cell.length_b   1.000
_cell.length_c   1.000
_cell.angle_alpha   90.00
_cell.angle_beta   90.00
_cell.angle_gamma   90.00
#
_symmetry.space_group_name_H-M   'P 1'
#
loop_
_entity.id
_entity.type
_entity.pdbx_description
1 polymer ?
#
loop_
_entity_poly.entity_id
_entity_poly.type
_entity_poly.pdbx_seq_one_letter_code
_entity_poly.pdbx_strand_id
1 'polypeptide(L)' 'FLGGVAPMPWRAAAAEQCLVGKNMDPSTAKEAARASVAGARPLRGNAYKVEIVKTLVTRALLS' A
#
# COMPACT_ATOMS: atom_id res chain seq x y z
N PHE A 1 6.75 1.02 6.01
CA PHE A 1 6.37 2.44 5.89
C PHE A 1 6.44 2.87 4.43
N LEU A 2 5.62 3.83 4.00
CA LEU A 2 5.61 4.39 2.64
C LEU A 2 6.23 5.79 2.65
N GLY A 3 7.24 6.03 1.79
CA GLY A 3 7.88 7.33 1.60
C GLY A 3 7.41 8.02 0.31
N GLY A 4 7.39 9.36 0.28
CA GLY A 4 7.06 10.14 -0.92
C GLY A 4 5.56 10.16 -1.32
N VAL A 5 4.70 9.62 -0.45
CA VAL A 5 3.23 9.53 -0.63
C VAL A 5 2.47 10.50 0.27
N ALA A 6 3.13 11.07 1.28
CA ALA A 6 2.61 12.04 2.24
C ALA A 6 3.76 12.96 2.72
N PRO A 7 3.47 14.10 3.39
CA PRO A 7 4.51 14.99 3.92
C PRO A 7 5.45 14.33 4.94
N MET A 8 4.96 13.31 5.65
CA MET A 8 5.71 12.49 6.62
C MET A 8 5.64 11.02 6.21
N PRO A 9 6.57 10.15 6.69
CA PRO A 9 6.49 8.71 6.45
C PRO A 9 5.11 8.16 6.83
N TRP A 10 4.46 7.48 5.89
CA TRP A 10 3.11 6.96 6.11
C TRP A 10 3.15 5.52 6.61
N ARG A 11 2.48 5.28 7.74
CA ARG A 11 2.24 3.92 8.24
C ARG A 11 0.91 3.39 7.71
N ALA A 12 0.97 2.35 6.91
CA ALA A 12 -0.19 1.69 6.32
C ALA A 12 -0.77 0.63 7.27
N ALA A 13 -1.31 1.05 8.42
CA ALA A 13 -1.81 0.13 9.46
C ALA A 13 -2.88 -0.87 8.94
N ALA A 14 -3.75 -0.44 8.02
CA ALA A 14 -4.73 -1.32 7.40
C ALA A 14 -4.06 -2.44 6.55
N ALA A 15 -2.96 -2.14 5.87
CA ALA A 15 -2.20 -3.14 5.14
C ALA A 15 -1.51 -4.13 6.10
N GLU A 16 -0.96 -3.64 7.21
CA GLU A 16 -0.37 -4.49 8.26
C GLU A 16 -1.40 -5.49 8.80
N GLN A 17 -2.62 -5.02 9.11
CA GLN A 17 -3.72 -5.87 9.57
C GLN A 17 -4.13 -6.94 8.56
N CYS A 18 -4.10 -6.64 7.26
CA CYS A 18 -4.40 -7.63 6.22
C CYS A 18 -3.41 -8.80 6.19
N LEU A 19 -2.20 -8.64 6.72
CA LEU A 19 -1.14 -9.63 6.68
C LEU A 19 -1.07 -10.52 7.92
N VAL A 20 -1.65 -10.08 9.05
CA VAL A 20 -1.59 -10.82 10.32
C VAL A 20 -2.24 -12.21 10.15
N GLY A 21 -1.45 -13.26 10.41
CA GLY A 21 -1.93 -14.64 10.36
C GLY A 21 -2.23 -15.20 8.96
N LYS A 22 -1.90 -14.46 7.89
CA LYS A 22 -2.06 -14.93 6.50
C LYS A 22 -0.73 -15.42 5.92
N ASN A 23 -0.84 -16.35 4.97
CA ASN A 23 0.30 -16.74 4.14
C ASN A 23 0.66 -15.62 3.16
N MET A 24 1.96 -15.44 2.92
CA MET A 24 2.44 -14.44 1.96
C MET A 24 2.30 -14.99 0.53
N ASP A 25 1.18 -14.67 -0.11
CA ASP A 25 0.87 -15.05 -1.49
C ASP A 25 0.44 -13.82 -2.34
N PRO A 26 0.37 -13.95 -3.68
CA PRO A 26 0.02 -12.82 -4.54
C PRO A 26 -1.37 -12.22 -4.28
N SER A 27 -2.34 -12.99 -3.80
CA SER A 27 -3.67 -12.48 -3.42
C SER A 27 -3.60 -11.61 -2.17
N THR A 28 -2.95 -12.12 -1.13
CA THR A 28 -2.76 -11.45 0.16
C THR A 28 -1.93 -10.18 -0.01
N ALA A 29 -0.87 -10.21 -0.83
CA ALA A 29 -0.07 -9.04 -1.16
C ALA A 29 -0.89 -7.96 -1.89
N LYS A 30 -1.77 -8.34 -2.84
CA LYS A 30 -2.67 -7.41 -3.53
C LYS A 30 -3.72 -6.82 -2.59
N GLU A 31 -4.25 -7.61 -1.64
CA GLU A 31 -5.17 -7.11 -0.62
C GLU A 31 -4.50 -6.07 0.29
N ALA A 32 -3.32 -6.39 0.83
CA ALA A 32 -2.54 -5.47 1.64
C ALA A 32 -2.17 -4.19 0.85
N ALA A 33 -1.82 -4.32 -0.43
CA ALA A 33 -1.57 -3.19 -1.32
C ALA A 33 -2.79 -2.28 -1.48
N ARG A 34 -3.99 -2.83 -1.68
CA ARG A 34 -5.24 -2.04 -1.71
C ARG A 34 -5.51 -1.35 -0.37
N ALA A 35 -5.33 -2.07 0.74
CA ALA A 35 -5.50 -1.52 2.08
C ALA A 35 -4.48 -0.40 2.39
N SER A 36 -3.28 -0.46 1.81
CA SER A 36 -2.22 0.54 2.05
C SER A 36 -2.56 1.96 1.57
N VAL A 37 -3.48 2.06 0.60
CA VAL A 37 -3.97 3.32 0.04
C VAL A 37 -5.44 3.59 0.40
N ALA A 38 -6.02 2.81 1.32
CA ALA A 38 -7.37 3.05 1.79
C ALA A 38 -7.46 4.44 2.43
N GLY A 39 -8.40 5.26 1.96
CA GLY A 39 -8.55 6.64 2.41
C GLY A 39 -7.57 7.65 1.79
N ALA A 40 -6.75 7.25 0.82
CA ALA A 40 -5.90 8.18 0.09
C ALA A 40 -6.74 9.27 -0.59
N ARG A 41 -6.37 10.53 -0.39
CA ARG A 41 -6.99 11.70 -1.02
C ARG A 41 -5.97 12.34 -1.98
N PRO A 42 -5.88 11.85 -3.23
CA PRO A 42 -4.97 12.43 -4.19
C PRO A 42 -5.34 13.88 -4.50
N LEU A 43 -4.31 14.70 -4.74
CA LEU A 43 -4.44 16.06 -5.21
C LEU A 43 -4.34 16.10 -6.74
N ARG A 44 -4.59 17.29 -7.30
CA ARG A 44 -4.39 17.54 -8.73
C ARG A 44 -2.97 17.16 -9.13
N GLY A 45 -2.86 16.28 -10.13
CA GLY A 45 -1.57 15.88 -10.70
C GLY A 45 -0.82 14.77 -9.95
N ASN A 46 -1.38 14.15 -8.90
CA ASN A 46 -0.73 13.02 -8.22
C ASN A 46 -1.60 11.77 -8.03
N ALA A 47 -2.80 11.73 -8.62
CA ALA A 47 -3.69 10.56 -8.56
C ALA A 47 -3.03 9.26 -9.04
N TYR A 48 -2.14 9.35 -10.04
CA TYR A 48 -1.37 8.20 -10.54
C TYR A 48 -0.52 7.52 -9.46
N LYS A 49 -0.11 8.26 -8.40
CA LYS A 49 0.71 7.69 -7.31
C LYS A 49 -0.04 6.57 -6.58
N VAL A 50 -1.37 6.60 -6.54
CA VAL A 50 -2.17 5.56 -5.87
C VAL A 50 -1.90 4.18 -6.48
N GLU A 51 -1.88 4.08 -7.81
CA GLU A 51 -1.60 2.80 -8.49
C GLU A 51 -0.13 2.40 -8.40
N ILE A 52 0.79 3.36 -8.43
CA ILE A 52 2.22 3.10 -8.19
C ILE A 52 2.41 2.50 -6.80
N VAL A 53 1.80 3.07 -5.76
CA VAL A 53 1.91 2.56 -4.39
C VAL A 53 1.38 1.14 -4.29
N LYS A 54 0.20 0.84 -4.84
CA LYS A 54 -0.33 -0.53 -4.84
C LYS A 54 0.65 -1.53 -5.48
N THR A 55 1.24 -1.14 -6.62
CA THR A 55 2.20 -1.99 -7.34
C THR A 55 3.48 -2.20 -6.53
N LEU A 56 4.02 -1.14 -5.95
CA LEU A 56 5.24 -1.21 -5.14
C LEU A 56 5.04 -2.00 -3.85
N VAL A 57 3.91 -1.83 -3.17
CA VAL A 57 3.58 -2.62 -1.97
C VAL A 57 3.43 -4.09 -2.33
N THR A 58 2.73 -4.42 -3.42
CA THR A 58 2.60 -5.81 -3.87
C THR A 58 3.97 -6.44 -4.15
N ARG A 59 4.85 -5.72 -4.84
CA ARG A 59 6.21 -6.20 -5.13
C ARG A 59 7.07 -6.34 -3.87
N ALA A 60 7.04 -5.36 -2.99
CA ALA A 60 7.84 -5.37 -1.76
C ALA A 60 7.41 -6.46 -0.77
N LEU A 61 6.15 -6.91 -0.82
CA LEU A 61 5.66 -8.02 0.00
C LEU A 61 6.02 -9.40 -0.58
N LEU A 62 6.28 -9.48 -1.89
CA LEU A 62 6.59 -10.72 -2.60
C LEU A 62 8.08 -10.89 -2.94
N SER A 63 8.91 -9.89 -2.63
CA SER A 63 10.36 -9.91 -2.85
C SER A 63 11.10 -10.67 -1.77
#